data_AF-A0AAD7W0B3-F1
#
_entry.id   AF-A0AAD7W0B3-F1
#
_cell.length_a   1.000
_cell.length_b   1.000
_cell.length_c   1.000
_cell.angle_alpha   90.00
_cell.angle_beta   90.00
_cell.angle_gamma   90.00
#
_symmetry.space_group_name_H-M   'P 1'
#
loop_
_entity.id
_entity.type
_entity.pdbx_description
1 polymer ?
#
loop_
_entity_poly.entity_id
_entity_poly.type
_entity_poly.pdbx_seq_one_letter_code
_entity_poly.pdbx_strand_id
1 'polypeptide(L)'
;MEPFTGLLVTFSRREKLVSYDLVRMAHPLIANYCCQALDAAGLKLSKVTKSLLNNFDKEQRDKMLILYIKDLLVKRTTGEKFSPLMESIKNSNDCVLILASACKKFPKNAFIPQALARFLYLSKQDYSKAEKWAKAAIGIMPNNSFIADTLGQLHKNHLKREEPENVHTWLKLAQKAVAAFEDQQKVAEKEDEAGLENAEGLAGKSHIFNHRGLFGHMQVASIVFDTAEGMKRTLTLEFKALILSFRDKVERSFNFFECYLTYSRARDHDPPYIREQVTECFLKYVTPVDGKMGGDRGELKKRTANSFPGLLHCLYRKNRKNQLTEIRAYWEGVVRPANATSSDVLCYLLSNIALSCVHPASPDILPFTELTSTLGRLLMKQVHSREPELYFLALVLLWPDKSDSRPSQDGGKGNHSGDATHDLNVLVRQLGKTYEQRYQKHLRSRYILSHFFLKEGTEYSRLVHRSMVDLWLSKSDRDETQGSGKTAGHQNHTLHQWRNQAVWRNKEVKRHLLRVQGVVKGREVFARYGQLEVLVHPDIAAQVRSDGSVWFYLGFSMRGPVAFDIQYSS
;
A
#
# COMPACT_ATOMS: atom_id res chain seq x y z
N MET A 1 -45.35 -8.26 -24.33
CA MET A 1 -43.87 -8.29 -24.49
C MET A 1 -43.45 -8.55 -25.93
N GLU A 2 -44.29 -9.12 -26.80
CA GLU A 2 -43.97 -9.38 -28.22
C GLU A 2 -43.28 -8.25 -29.00
N PRO A 3 -43.60 -6.95 -28.83
CA PRO A 3 -42.91 -5.89 -29.58
C PRO A 3 -41.42 -5.73 -29.24
N PHE A 4 -40.96 -6.30 -28.12
CA PHE A 4 -39.62 -6.09 -27.58
C PHE A 4 -38.79 -7.39 -27.55
N THR A 5 -39.33 -8.52 -28.04
CA THR A 5 -38.66 -9.83 -27.99
C THR A 5 -37.37 -9.86 -28.81
N GLY A 6 -37.28 -9.10 -29.90
CA GLY A 6 -36.04 -8.96 -30.69
C GLY A 6 -34.95 -8.11 -30.01
N LEU A 7 -35.29 -7.36 -28.96
CA LEU A 7 -34.37 -6.47 -28.25
C LEU A 7 -33.84 -7.09 -26.95
N LEU A 8 -34.49 -8.14 -26.45
CA LEU A 8 -34.26 -8.74 -25.15
C LEU A 8 -33.88 -10.22 -25.30
N VAL A 9 -32.96 -10.68 -24.46
CA VAL A 9 -32.62 -12.09 -24.30
C VAL A 9 -33.03 -12.50 -22.89
N THR A 10 -33.96 -13.45 -22.83
CA THR A 10 -34.30 -14.18 -21.61
C THR A 10 -33.38 -15.38 -21.46
N PHE A 11 -32.86 -15.61 -20.26
CA PHE A 11 -32.02 -16.77 -19.96
C PHE A 11 -32.17 -17.17 -18.50
N SER A 12 -32.09 -18.47 -18.23
CA SER A 12 -32.18 -18.98 -16.86
C SER A 12 -30.78 -19.20 -16.28
N ARG A 13 -30.54 -18.72 -15.05
CA ARG A 13 -29.31 -18.99 -14.29
C ARG A 13 -29.65 -19.82 -13.06
N ARG A 14 -29.02 -20.98 -12.92
CA ARG A 14 -29.09 -21.78 -11.69
C ARG A 14 -28.02 -21.32 -10.70
N GLU A 15 -28.45 -20.96 -9.50
CA GLU A 15 -27.57 -20.83 -8.33
C GLU A 15 -28.06 -21.78 -7.23
N LYS A 16 -27.21 -22.75 -6.89
CA LYS A 16 -27.54 -23.87 -5.99
C LYS A 16 -28.80 -24.62 -6.46
N LEU A 17 -29.89 -24.61 -5.67
CA LEU A 17 -31.15 -25.30 -5.90
C LEU A 17 -32.24 -24.42 -6.56
N VAL A 18 -31.94 -23.15 -6.85
CA VAL A 18 -32.93 -22.20 -7.39
C VAL A 18 -32.53 -21.77 -8.80
N SER A 19 -33.51 -21.75 -9.71
CA SER A 19 -33.38 -21.23 -11.08
C SER A 19 -34.01 -19.86 -11.17
N TYR A 20 -33.27 -18.89 -11.69
CA TYR A 20 -33.72 -17.52 -11.89
C TYR A 20 -33.84 -17.23 -13.38
N ASP A 21 -35.01 -16.76 -13.82
CA ASP A 21 -35.17 -16.22 -15.17
C ASP A 21 -34.72 -14.76 -15.20
N LEU A 22 -33.71 -14.49 -16.02
CA LEU A 22 -33.06 -13.20 -16.16
C LEU A 22 -33.33 -12.64 -17.55
N VAL A 23 -33.38 -11.31 -17.64
CA VAL A 23 -33.49 -10.56 -18.90
C VAL A 23 -32.27 -9.68 -19.06
N ARG A 24 -31.73 -9.64 -20.27
CA ARG A 24 -30.74 -8.64 -20.69
C ARG A 24 -31.09 -8.08 -22.06
N MET A 25 -30.54 -6.93 -22.42
CA MET A 25 -30.57 -6.46 -23.80
C MET A 25 -29.76 -7.42 -24.68
N ALA A 26 -30.26 -7.70 -25.89
CA ALA A 26 -29.63 -8.63 -26.82
C ALA A 26 -28.19 -8.20 -27.19
N HIS A 27 -27.94 -6.89 -27.29
CA HIS A 27 -26.61 -6.34 -27.53
C HIS A 27 -26.48 -4.94 -26.89
N PRO A 28 -25.30 -4.54 -26.37
CA PRO A 28 -25.08 -3.20 -25.82
C PRO A 28 -25.38 -2.05 -26.80
N LEU A 29 -25.10 -2.25 -28.10
CA LEU A 29 -25.45 -1.23 -29.13
C LEU A 29 -26.96 -1.01 -29.23
N ILE A 30 -27.75 -2.08 -29.15
CA ILE A 30 -29.22 -2.00 -29.15
C ILE A 30 -29.68 -1.19 -27.93
N ALA A 31 -29.13 -1.48 -26.75
CA ALA A 31 -29.41 -0.72 -25.54
C ALA A 31 -29.12 0.78 -25.72
N ASN A 32 -27.99 1.12 -26.32
CA ASN A 32 -27.61 2.50 -26.59
C ASN A 32 -28.59 3.20 -27.56
N TYR A 33 -28.96 2.53 -28.66
CA TYR A 33 -29.95 3.06 -29.60
C TYR A 33 -31.33 3.23 -28.97
N CYS A 34 -31.77 2.30 -28.12
CA CYS A 34 -33.01 2.46 -27.36
C CYS A 34 -32.98 3.71 -26.47
N CYS A 35 -31.88 3.94 -25.75
CA CYS A 35 -31.71 5.15 -24.94
C CYS A 35 -31.77 6.43 -25.78
N GLN A 36 -31.13 6.44 -26.96
CA GLN A 36 -31.17 7.58 -27.88
C GLN A 36 -32.59 7.82 -28.44
N ALA A 37 -33.30 6.77 -28.82
CA ALA A 37 -34.67 6.85 -29.32
C ALA A 37 -35.64 7.39 -28.24
N LEU A 38 -35.51 6.92 -27.00
CA LEU A 38 -36.27 7.46 -25.86
C LEU A 38 -35.97 8.94 -25.63
N ASP A 39 -34.70 9.34 -25.71
CA ASP A 39 -34.29 10.73 -25.55
C ASP A 39 -34.86 11.65 -26.65
N ALA A 40 -34.91 11.15 -27.90
CA ALA A 40 -35.48 11.82 -29.05
C ALA A 40 -37.02 11.95 -28.95
N ALA A 41 -37.68 10.95 -28.37
CA ALA A 41 -39.11 10.98 -28.04
C ALA A 41 -39.45 11.86 -26.82
N GLY A 42 -38.49 12.61 -26.27
CA GLY A 42 -38.70 13.48 -25.11
C GLY A 42 -38.71 12.76 -23.75
N LEU A 43 -38.47 11.45 -23.73
CA LEU A 43 -38.29 10.67 -22.50
C LEU A 43 -36.84 10.76 -22.04
N LYS A 44 -36.47 11.95 -21.57
CA LYS A 44 -35.13 12.22 -21.03
C LYS A 44 -34.78 11.24 -19.92
N LEU A 45 -33.52 10.79 -19.90
CA LEU A 45 -33.01 9.82 -18.92
C LEU A 45 -33.28 10.23 -17.46
N SER A 46 -33.21 11.53 -17.15
CA SER A 46 -33.56 12.04 -15.82
C SER A 46 -35.03 11.82 -15.46
N LYS A 47 -35.96 12.03 -16.40
CA LYS A 47 -37.39 11.80 -16.21
C LYS A 47 -37.68 10.31 -16.01
N VAL A 48 -37.08 9.45 -16.84
CA VAL A 48 -37.21 7.99 -16.72
C VAL A 48 -36.68 7.52 -15.37
N THR A 49 -35.52 8.01 -14.94
CA THR A 49 -34.91 7.64 -13.65
C THR A 49 -35.78 8.08 -12.46
N LYS A 50 -36.32 9.31 -12.49
CA LYS A 50 -37.25 9.78 -11.45
C LYS A 50 -38.52 8.94 -11.41
N SER A 51 -39.09 8.62 -12.58
CA SER A 51 -40.28 7.76 -12.69
C SER A 51 -40.01 6.37 -12.12
N LEU A 52 -38.86 5.77 -12.44
CA LEU A 52 -38.43 4.51 -11.85
C LEU A 52 -38.39 4.62 -10.32
N LEU A 53 -37.69 5.60 -9.74
CA LEU A 53 -37.58 5.73 -8.28
C LEU A 53 -38.92 5.96 -7.57
N ASN A 54 -39.82 6.72 -8.18
CA ASN A 54 -41.13 7.02 -7.61
C ASN A 54 -42.05 5.79 -7.64
N ASN A 55 -42.10 5.10 -8.79
CA ASN A 55 -42.99 3.96 -9.03
C ASN A 55 -42.40 2.63 -8.54
N PHE A 56 -41.13 2.62 -8.16
CA PHE A 56 -40.46 1.43 -7.63
C PHE A 56 -40.99 1.10 -6.23
N ASP A 57 -41.87 0.11 -6.10
CA ASP A 57 -42.18 -0.43 -4.77
C ASP A 57 -41.03 -1.33 -4.30
N LYS A 58 -40.35 -0.93 -3.23
CA LYS A 58 -39.19 -1.67 -2.71
C LYS A 58 -39.58 -2.89 -1.86
N GLU A 59 -40.84 -2.96 -1.40
CA GLU A 59 -41.30 -4.01 -0.49
C GLU A 59 -41.77 -5.26 -1.25
N GLN A 60 -42.16 -5.07 -2.51
CA GLN A 60 -42.69 -6.13 -3.38
C GLN A 60 -41.70 -6.63 -4.44
N ARG A 61 -40.42 -6.24 -4.37
CA ARG A 61 -39.44 -6.50 -5.44
C ARG A 61 -38.25 -7.33 -4.98
N ASP A 62 -37.67 -8.01 -5.96
CA ASP A 62 -36.49 -8.85 -5.78
C ASP A 62 -35.30 -8.06 -5.20
N LYS A 63 -34.59 -8.66 -4.25
CA LYS A 63 -33.42 -8.07 -3.58
C LYS A 63 -32.32 -7.68 -4.57
N MET A 64 -32.10 -8.46 -5.62
CA MET A 64 -31.12 -8.20 -6.67
C MET A 64 -31.46 -6.95 -7.48
N LEU A 65 -32.74 -6.72 -7.76
CA LEU A 65 -33.17 -5.51 -8.46
C LEU A 65 -32.95 -4.26 -7.60
N ILE A 66 -33.22 -4.34 -6.30
CA ILE A 66 -32.94 -3.26 -5.34
C ILE A 66 -31.44 -2.96 -5.32
N LEU A 67 -30.59 -3.98 -5.26
CA LEU A 67 -29.14 -3.83 -5.29
C LEU A 67 -28.66 -3.19 -6.59
N TYR A 68 -29.19 -3.65 -7.73
CA TYR A 68 -28.85 -3.09 -9.03
C TYR A 68 -29.23 -1.60 -9.14
N ILE A 69 -30.41 -1.20 -8.66
CA ILE A 69 -30.82 0.22 -8.66
C ILE A 69 -29.91 1.05 -7.76
N LYS A 70 -29.54 0.56 -6.58
CA LYS A 70 -28.56 1.24 -5.71
C LYS A 70 -27.22 1.41 -6.43
N ASP A 71 -26.71 0.35 -7.05
CA ASP A 71 -25.46 0.37 -7.83
C ASP A 71 -25.53 1.37 -8.98
N LEU A 72 -26.62 1.41 -9.75
CA LEU A 72 -26.81 2.40 -10.82
C LEU A 72 -26.70 3.85 -10.31
N LEU A 73 -27.15 4.12 -9.09
CA LEU A 73 -27.11 5.47 -8.51
C LEU A 73 -25.73 5.87 -7.98
N VAL A 74 -24.96 4.93 -7.43
CA VAL A 74 -23.73 5.29 -6.65
C VAL A 74 -22.45 4.60 -7.11
N LYS A 75 -22.54 3.44 -7.76
CA LYS A 75 -21.37 2.65 -8.16
C LYS A 75 -20.70 3.30 -9.36
N ARG A 76 -19.42 3.60 -9.20
CA ARG A 76 -18.61 4.26 -10.21
C ARG A 76 -17.78 3.25 -10.98
N THR A 77 -17.48 3.58 -12.23
CA THR A 77 -16.42 2.95 -12.99
C THR A 77 -15.08 3.62 -12.68
N THR A 78 -13.98 2.91 -12.95
CA THR A 78 -12.63 3.44 -12.75
C THR A 78 -12.42 4.68 -13.63
N GLY A 79 -11.97 5.78 -13.04
CA GLY A 79 -11.73 7.06 -13.74
C GLY A 79 -12.87 8.07 -13.65
N GLU A 80 -14.11 7.63 -13.39
CA GLU A 80 -15.29 8.51 -13.35
C GLU A 80 -15.51 9.16 -11.96
N LYS A 81 -16.14 10.34 -11.96
CA LYS A 81 -16.42 11.12 -10.73
C LYS A 81 -17.67 10.60 -10.02
N PHE A 82 -18.67 10.19 -10.79
CA PHE A 82 -19.97 9.68 -10.38
C PHE A 82 -20.29 8.31 -11.01
N SER A 83 -21.49 7.78 -10.76
CA SER A 83 -21.94 6.57 -11.45
C SER A 83 -22.23 6.86 -12.93
N PRO A 84 -22.11 5.87 -13.84
CA PRO A 84 -22.40 6.08 -15.26
C PRO A 84 -23.76 6.71 -15.54
N LEU A 85 -24.78 6.37 -14.73
CA LEU A 85 -26.11 6.97 -14.83
C LEU A 85 -26.08 8.47 -14.50
N MET A 86 -25.39 8.87 -13.44
CA MET A 86 -25.29 10.28 -13.03
C MET A 86 -24.45 11.10 -14.02
N GLU A 87 -23.40 10.52 -14.60
CA GLU A 87 -22.60 11.17 -15.66
C GLU A 87 -23.42 11.35 -16.95
N SER A 88 -24.33 10.41 -17.26
CA SER A 88 -25.18 10.46 -18.46
C SER A 88 -26.31 11.49 -18.37
N ILE A 89 -26.66 11.96 -17.17
CA ILE A 89 -27.71 12.97 -16.99
C ILE A 89 -27.09 14.36 -17.15
N LYS A 90 -27.41 15.00 -18.29
CA LYS A 90 -26.85 16.32 -18.66
C LYS A 90 -27.20 17.44 -17.67
N ASN A 91 -28.39 17.40 -17.06
CA ASN A 91 -28.85 18.45 -16.15
C ASN A 91 -28.41 18.16 -14.71
N SER A 92 -27.51 18.97 -14.18
CA SER A 92 -26.98 18.79 -12.83
C SER A 92 -27.99 19.04 -11.70
N ASN A 93 -29.06 19.82 -11.91
CA ASN A 93 -30.16 19.94 -10.94
C ASN A 93 -30.99 18.64 -10.89
N ASP A 94 -31.18 17.98 -12.03
CA ASP A 94 -31.87 16.69 -12.07
C ASP A 94 -31.14 15.61 -11.28
N CYS A 95 -29.81 15.55 -11.37
CA CYS A 95 -29.00 14.62 -10.56
C CYS A 95 -29.20 14.84 -9.07
N VAL A 96 -29.20 16.10 -8.62
CA VAL A 96 -29.43 16.45 -7.21
C VAL A 96 -30.82 15.99 -6.76
N LEU A 97 -31.86 16.24 -7.56
CA LEU A 97 -33.23 15.82 -7.24
C LEU A 97 -33.37 14.29 -7.21
N ILE A 98 -32.75 13.59 -8.17
CA ILE A 98 -32.77 12.12 -8.23
C ILE A 98 -32.12 11.51 -7.00
N LEU A 99 -30.92 11.98 -6.64
CA LEU A 99 -30.21 11.48 -5.47
C LEU A 99 -30.94 11.84 -4.16
N ALA A 100 -31.54 13.03 -4.06
CA ALA A 100 -32.34 13.41 -2.90
C ALA A 100 -33.61 12.55 -2.75
N SER A 101 -34.30 12.24 -3.86
CA SER A 101 -35.42 11.28 -3.86
C SER A 101 -34.96 9.88 -3.48
N ALA A 102 -33.79 9.45 -3.97
CA ALA A 102 -33.21 8.17 -3.61
C ALA A 102 -32.85 8.07 -2.11
N CYS A 103 -32.34 9.15 -1.50
CA CYS A 103 -32.12 9.20 -0.04
C CYS A 103 -33.41 8.91 0.75
N LYS A 104 -34.54 9.51 0.33
CA LYS A 104 -35.85 9.26 0.95
C LYS A 104 -36.32 7.82 0.74
N LYS A 105 -36.08 7.26 -0.45
CA LYS A 105 -36.50 5.90 -0.78
C LYS A 105 -35.69 4.83 -0.02
N PHE A 106 -34.39 5.08 0.15
CA PHE A 106 -33.42 4.17 0.75
C PHE A 106 -32.75 4.78 2.00
N PRO A 107 -33.50 5.07 3.08
CA PRO A 107 -33.00 5.85 4.22
C PRO A 107 -31.86 5.18 5.00
N LYS A 108 -31.72 3.85 4.88
CA LYS A 108 -30.64 3.07 5.54
C LYS A 108 -29.36 2.96 4.69
N ASN A 109 -29.33 3.51 3.47
CA ASN A 109 -28.16 3.42 2.61
C ASN A 109 -27.31 4.69 2.74
N ALA A 110 -26.12 4.58 3.34
CA ALA A 110 -25.20 5.72 3.51
C ALA A 110 -24.50 6.17 2.21
N PHE A 111 -24.40 5.30 1.20
CA PHE A 111 -23.70 5.61 -0.06
C PHE A 111 -24.45 6.60 -0.95
N ILE A 112 -25.78 6.63 -0.88
CA ILE A 112 -26.61 7.59 -1.65
C ILE A 112 -26.43 9.04 -1.13
N PRO A 113 -26.60 9.35 0.18
CA PRO A 113 -26.34 10.68 0.69
C PRO A 113 -24.86 11.07 0.56
N GLN A 114 -23.92 10.10 0.64
CA GLN A 114 -22.52 10.33 0.29
C GLN A 114 -22.37 10.77 -1.17
N ALA A 115 -23.01 10.07 -2.13
CA ALA A 115 -22.96 10.43 -3.55
C ALA A 115 -23.56 11.82 -3.81
N LEU A 116 -24.65 12.15 -3.12
CA LEU A 116 -25.28 13.48 -3.16
C LEU A 116 -24.33 14.56 -2.64
N ALA A 117 -23.69 14.35 -1.48
CA ALA A 117 -22.71 15.27 -0.95
C ALA A 117 -21.57 15.53 -1.95
N ARG A 118 -21.04 14.46 -2.56
CA ARG A 118 -20.01 14.52 -3.59
C ARG A 118 -20.44 15.32 -4.81
N PHE A 119 -21.66 15.09 -5.30
CA PHE A 119 -22.20 15.82 -6.44
C PHE A 119 -22.32 17.31 -6.13
N LEU A 120 -22.78 17.66 -4.92
CA LEU A 120 -22.93 19.05 -4.48
C LEU A 120 -21.59 19.78 -4.43
N TYR A 121 -20.55 19.23 -3.81
CA TYR A 121 -19.27 19.96 -3.72
C TYR A 121 -18.44 19.91 -5.01
N LEU A 122 -18.52 18.84 -5.82
CA LEU A 122 -17.75 18.75 -7.07
C LEU A 122 -18.39 19.53 -8.22
N SER A 123 -19.71 19.42 -8.38
CA SER A 123 -20.43 19.93 -9.57
C SER A 123 -21.21 21.21 -9.29
N LYS A 124 -21.69 21.42 -8.05
CA LYS A 124 -22.50 22.61 -7.68
C LYS A 124 -21.73 23.65 -6.86
N GLN A 125 -20.59 23.27 -6.28
CA GLN A 125 -19.85 24.10 -5.33
C GLN A 125 -20.69 24.53 -4.11
N ASP A 126 -21.74 23.76 -3.79
CA ASP A 126 -22.60 24.02 -2.63
C ASP A 126 -22.06 23.26 -1.42
N TYR A 127 -21.00 23.80 -0.81
CA TYR A 127 -20.31 23.16 0.31
C TYR A 127 -21.18 23.05 1.56
N SER A 128 -22.07 24.01 1.81
CA SER A 128 -22.98 23.99 2.96
C SER A 128 -23.95 22.80 2.89
N LYS A 129 -24.63 22.61 1.74
CA LYS A 129 -25.52 21.44 1.59
C LYS A 129 -24.73 20.15 1.51
N ALA A 130 -23.57 20.15 0.85
CA ALA A 130 -22.71 18.99 0.78
C ALA A 130 -22.30 18.51 2.19
N GLU A 131 -21.98 19.42 3.10
CA GLU A 131 -21.58 19.09 4.47
C GLU A 131 -22.74 18.44 5.24
N LYS A 132 -23.97 18.96 5.09
CA LYS A 132 -25.18 18.37 5.69
C LYS A 132 -25.38 16.93 5.23
N TRP A 133 -25.25 16.67 3.93
CA TRP A 133 -25.41 15.32 3.37
C TRP A 133 -24.27 14.38 3.73
N ALA A 134 -23.03 14.87 3.81
CA ALA A 134 -21.90 14.08 4.28
C ALA A 134 -22.09 13.64 5.73
N LYS A 135 -22.52 14.56 6.61
CA LYS A 135 -22.86 14.25 8.00
C LYS A 135 -24.04 13.29 8.12
N ALA A 136 -25.06 13.43 7.28
CA ALA A 136 -26.17 12.49 7.23
C ALA A 136 -25.71 11.07 6.83
N ALA A 137 -24.81 10.95 5.85
CA ALA A 137 -24.23 9.67 5.46
C ALA A 137 -23.44 9.03 6.61
N ILE A 138 -22.60 9.81 7.30
CA ILE A 138 -21.85 9.36 8.48
C ILE A 138 -22.80 8.91 9.60
N GLY A 139 -23.89 9.64 9.83
CA GLY A 139 -24.89 9.26 10.83
C GLY A 139 -25.58 7.92 10.55
N ILE A 140 -25.73 7.55 9.27
CA ILE A 140 -26.30 6.25 8.87
C ILE A 140 -25.29 5.11 9.09
N MET A 141 -24.00 5.35 8.83
CA MET A 141 -22.95 4.33 8.92
C MET A 141 -21.68 4.89 9.57
N PRO A 142 -21.69 5.11 10.90
CA PRO A 142 -20.62 5.84 11.61
C PRO A 142 -19.30 5.05 11.69
N ASN A 143 -19.37 3.72 11.60
CA ASN A 143 -18.20 2.84 11.70
C ASN A 143 -17.58 2.52 10.32
N ASN A 144 -17.89 3.29 9.28
CA ASN A 144 -17.33 3.10 7.94
C ASN A 144 -16.45 4.29 7.52
N SER A 145 -15.14 4.06 7.46
CA SER A 145 -14.14 5.07 7.12
C SER A 145 -14.25 5.56 5.68
N PHE A 146 -14.82 4.77 4.75
CA PHE A 146 -15.06 5.22 3.37
C PHE A 146 -16.21 6.22 3.30
N ILE A 147 -17.21 6.09 4.18
CA ILE A 147 -18.27 7.11 4.34
C ILE A 147 -17.68 8.37 4.97
N ALA A 148 -16.90 8.22 6.05
CA ALA A 148 -16.25 9.33 6.76
C ALA A 148 -15.27 10.13 5.87
N ASP A 149 -14.59 9.48 4.90
CA ASP A 149 -13.69 10.12 3.92
C ASP A 149 -14.32 11.35 3.25
N THR A 150 -15.62 11.28 2.98
CA THR A 150 -16.36 12.32 2.24
C THR A 150 -16.22 13.71 2.87
N LEU A 151 -16.25 13.79 4.20
CA LEU A 151 -16.22 15.07 4.91
C LEU A 151 -14.84 15.74 4.78
N GLY A 152 -13.75 14.97 4.92
CA GLY A 152 -12.39 15.45 4.68
C GLY A 152 -12.16 15.85 3.23
N GLN A 153 -12.64 15.04 2.26
CA GLN A 153 -12.54 15.37 0.84
C GLN A 153 -13.30 16.66 0.49
N LEU A 154 -14.48 16.88 1.08
CA LEU A 154 -15.28 18.08 0.91
C LEU A 154 -14.52 19.31 1.40
N HIS A 155 -14.08 19.31 2.67
CA HIS A 155 -13.38 20.47 3.25
C HIS A 155 -12.04 20.74 2.55
N LYS A 156 -11.31 19.71 2.15
CA LYS A 156 -10.10 19.87 1.32
C LYS A 156 -10.42 20.45 -0.05
N ASN A 157 -11.51 20.03 -0.70
CA ASN A 157 -11.91 20.60 -1.99
C ASN A 157 -12.29 22.07 -1.83
N HIS A 158 -13.02 22.39 -0.76
CA HIS A 158 -13.38 23.76 -0.40
C HIS A 158 -12.13 24.62 -0.20
N LEU A 159 -11.17 24.13 0.61
CA LEU A 159 -9.90 24.80 0.87
C LEU A 159 -9.11 25.13 -0.41
N LYS A 160 -9.13 24.25 -1.41
CA LYS A 160 -8.44 24.46 -2.69
C LYS A 160 -9.08 25.52 -3.58
N ARG A 161 -10.37 25.83 -3.39
CA ARG A 161 -11.10 26.78 -4.23
C ARG A 161 -11.23 28.16 -3.59
N GLU A 162 -11.19 28.22 -2.28
CA GLU A 162 -11.22 29.48 -1.54
C GLU A 162 -9.85 30.14 -1.60
N GLU A 163 -9.84 31.40 -2.05
CA GLU A 163 -8.67 32.25 -1.89
C GLU A 163 -8.53 32.64 -0.41
N PRO A 164 -7.30 32.70 0.11
CA PRO A 164 -7.02 33.04 1.51
C PRO A 164 -7.13 34.56 1.78
N GLU A 165 -8.14 35.23 1.22
CA GLU A 165 -8.42 36.66 1.45
C GLU A 165 -8.65 36.94 2.94
N ASN A 166 -9.42 36.07 3.59
CA ASN A 166 -9.55 36.04 5.05
C ASN A 166 -8.76 34.85 5.60
N VAL A 167 -7.50 35.10 5.96
CA VAL A 167 -6.56 34.10 6.48
C VAL A 167 -7.16 33.28 7.63
N HIS A 168 -7.82 33.91 8.60
CA HIS A 168 -8.42 33.22 9.74
C HIS A 168 -9.49 32.20 9.31
N THR A 169 -10.38 32.60 8.41
CA THR A 169 -11.46 31.73 7.90
C THR A 169 -10.89 30.58 7.07
N TRP A 170 -9.86 30.86 6.27
CA TRP A 170 -9.17 29.86 5.47
C TRP A 170 -8.42 28.83 6.34
N LEU A 171 -7.71 29.29 7.38
CA LEU A 171 -7.02 28.41 8.33
C LEU A 171 -8.00 27.54 9.12
N LYS A 172 -9.16 28.07 9.52
CA LYS A 172 -10.24 27.27 10.12
C LYS A 172 -10.76 26.19 9.18
N LEU A 173 -10.84 26.47 7.88
CA LEU A 173 -11.24 25.47 6.89
C LEU A 173 -10.18 24.36 6.74
N ALA A 174 -8.89 24.71 6.79
CA ALA A 174 -7.81 23.72 6.82
C ALA A 174 -7.88 22.84 8.06
N GLN A 175 -8.12 23.43 9.23
CA GLN A 175 -8.32 22.69 10.50
C GLN A 175 -9.53 21.75 10.42
N LYS A 176 -10.66 22.20 9.86
CA LYS A 176 -11.84 21.34 9.63
C LYS A 176 -11.51 20.16 8.72
N ALA A 177 -10.75 20.38 7.65
CA ALA A 177 -10.34 19.31 6.75
C ALA A 177 -9.44 18.29 7.46
N VAL A 178 -8.45 18.75 8.24
CA VAL A 178 -7.59 17.86 9.04
C VAL A 178 -8.40 17.08 10.07
N ALA A 179 -9.26 17.74 10.85
CA ALA A 179 -10.08 17.08 11.86
C ALA A 179 -10.96 15.97 11.24
N ALA A 180 -11.60 16.25 10.10
CA ALA A 180 -12.41 15.26 9.40
C ALA A 180 -11.58 14.05 8.91
N PHE A 181 -10.35 14.27 8.43
CA PHE A 181 -9.45 13.18 8.06
C PHE A 181 -8.92 12.40 9.27
N GLU A 182 -8.71 13.06 10.41
CA GLU A 182 -8.33 12.38 11.65
C GLU A 182 -9.46 11.52 12.22
N ASP A 183 -10.69 12.01 12.18
CA ASP A 183 -11.85 11.22 12.59
C ASP A 183 -12.05 10.00 11.68
N GLN A 184 -11.87 10.17 10.36
CA GLN A 184 -11.82 9.05 9.43
C GLN A 184 -10.72 8.03 9.80
N GLN A 185 -9.52 8.48 10.18
CA GLN A 185 -8.43 7.57 10.61
C GLN A 185 -8.83 6.79 11.86
N LYS A 186 -9.42 7.44 12.87
CA LYS A 186 -9.91 6.78 14.09
C LYS A 186 -10.96 5.71 13.75
N VAL A 187 -11.85 5.99 12.80
CA VAL A 187 -12.83 5.00 12.31
C VAL A 187 -12.11 3.83 11.64
N ALA A 188 -11.19 4.09 10.70
CA ALA A 188 -10.44 3.05 9.99
C ALA A 188 -9.66 2.13 10.92
N GLU A 189 -9.12 2.66 12.02
CA GLU A 189 -8.42 1.87 13.04
C GLU A 189 -9.35 0.97 13.86
N LYS A 190 -10.65 1.31 14.01
CA LYS A 190 -11.63 0.54 14.78
C LYS A 190 -12.49 -0.41 13.94
N GLU A 191 -12.45 -0.29 12.61
CA GLU A 191 -13.23 -1.13 11.68
C GLU A 191 -13.01 -2.63 11.90
N ASP A 192 -11.81 -3.04 12.31
CA ASP A 192 -11.46 -4.45 12.51
C ASP A 192 -12.09 -5.06 13.78
N GLU A 193 -12.45 -4.23 14.76
CA GLU A 193 -13.09 -4.63 16.02
C GLU A 193 -14.62 -4.70 15.89
N ALA A 194 -15.20 -3.81 15.09
CA ALA A 194 -16.65 -3.73 14.89
C ALA A 194 -17.18 -4.65 13.78
N GLY A 195 -16.33 -5.08 12.84
CA GLY A 195 -16.74 -5.70 11.58
C GLY A 195 -17.35 -4.65 10.62
N LEU A 196 -17.00 -4.68 9.33
CA LEU A 196 -17.66 -3.79 8.38
C LEU A 196 -18.98 -4.41 7.95
N GLU A 197 -20.08 -3.76 8.31
CA GLU A 197 -21.36 -4.01 7.66
C GLU A 197 -21.29 -3.49 6.22
N ASN A 198 -21.43 -4.39 5.24
CA ASN A 198 -21.60 -3.97 3.85
C ASN A 198 -23.00 -3.33 3.66
N ALA A 199 -23.32 -2.87 2.45
CA ALA A 199 -24.63 -2.26 2.12
C ALA A 199 -25.85 -3.21 2.33
N GLU A 200 -25.60 -4.45 2.74
CA GLU A 200 -26.54 -5.54 2.97
C GLU A 200 -26.58 -5.98 4.45
N GLY A 201 -25.80 -5.35 5.34
CA GLY A 201 -25.72 -5.72 6.76
C GLY A 201 -24.93 -7.00 7.04
N LEU A 202 -24.18 -7.52 6.06
CA LEU A 202 -23.25 -8.63 6.27
C LEU A 202 -21.94 -8.07 6.83
N ALA A 203 -21.63 -8.45 8.07
CA ALA A 203 -20.37 -8.14 8.72
C ALA A 203 -19.22 -8.93 8.06
N GLY A 204 -18.22 -8.22 7.55
CA GLY A 204 -16.99 -8.82 7.04
C GLY A 204 -15.81 -7.85 7.20
N LYS A 205 -14.60 -8.35 7.40
CA LYS A 205 -13.40 -7.49 7.41
C LYS A 205 -13.07 -7.05 5.99
N SER A 206 -12.90 -5.75 5.75
CA SER A 206 -12.42 -5.27 4.45
C SER A 206 -11.02 -5.81 4.20
N HIS A 207 -10.80 -6.36 3.00
CA HIS A 207 -9.47 -6.82 2.58
C HIS A 207 -8.43 -5.68 2.48
N ILE A 208 -8.85 -4.41 2.54
CA ILE A 208 -8.00 -3.22 2.37
C ILE A 208 -8.16 -2.29 3.57
N PHE A 209 -7.04 -1.89 4.18
CA PHE A 209 -7.00 -0.83 5.19
C PHE A 209 -7.14 0.55 4.52
N ASN A 210 -8.06 1.37 5.03
CA ASN A 210 -8.33 2.69 4.45
C ASN A 210 -7.34 3.76 4.95
N HIS A 211 -6.21 3.88 4.26
CA HIS A 211 -5.18 4.89 4.54
C HIS A 211 -5.53 6.31 4.03
N ARG A 212 -6.71 6.53 3.44
CA ARG A 212 -7.06 7.80 2.79
C ARG A 212 -7.11 8.98 3.76
N GLY A 213 -7.44 8.74 5.03
CA GLY A 213 -7.39 9.79 6.05
C GLY A 213 -5.95 10.30 6.27
N LEU A 214 -4.96 9.40 6.32
CA LEU A 214 -3.54 9.80 6.42
C LEU A 214 -3.09 10.56 5.18
N PHE A 215 -3.45 10.06 3.99
CA PHE A 215 -3.11 10.73 2.74
C PHE A 215 -3.79 12.09 2.60
N GLY A 216 -5.06 12.19 3.00
CA GLY A 216 -5.85 13.42 2.98
C GLY A 216 -5.25 14.50 3.89
N HIS A 217 -4.81 14.12 5.09
CA HIS A 217 -4.06 15.00 5.97
C HIS A 217 -2.78 15.54 5.30
N MET A 218 -1.97 14.66 4.71
CA MET A 218 -0.74 15.06 3.97
C MET A 218 -1.05 16.05 2.84
N GLN A 219 -2.14 15.83 2.11
CA GLN A 219 -2.56 16.74 1.04
C GLN A 219 -3.00 18.10 1.57
N VAL A 220 -3.71 18.17 2.71
CA VAL A 220 -4.08 19.44 3.36
C VAL A 220 -2.83 20.16 3.86
N ALA A 221 -1.89 19.44 4.48
CA ALA A 221 -0.64 20.01 4.97
C ALA A 221 0.18 20.62 3.82
N SER A 222 0.29 19.92 2.68
CA SER A 222 0.95 20.50 1.49
C SER A 222 0.26 21.78 1.02
N ILE A 223 -1.08 21.80 0.91
CA ILE A 223 -1.82 23.01 0.51
C ILE A 223 -1.50 24.17 1.45
N VAL A 224 -1.56 23.95 2.77
CA VAL A 224 -1.25 24.99 3.77
C VAL A 224 0.17 25.51 3.62
N PHE A 225 1.14 24.62 3.44
CA PHE A 225 2.54 25.00 3.26
C PHE A 225 2.76 25.80 1.96
N ASP A 226 2.23 25.31 0.85
CA ASP A 226 2.38 25.93 -0.48
C ASP A 226 1.73 27.32 -0.53
N THR A 227 0.53 27.45 0.05
CA THR A 227 -0.16 28.74 0.19
C THR A 227 0.65 29.70 1.06
N ALA A 228 1.18 29.24 2.21
CA ALA A 228 1.99 30.08 3.08
C ALA A 228 3.29 30.54 2.40
N GLU A 229 3.94 29.67 1.62
CA GLU A 229 5.15 30.01 0.86
C GLU A 229 4.85 31.04 -0.25
N GLY A 230 3.70 30.93 -0.92
CA GLY A 230 3.27 31.92 -1.91
C GLY A 230 3.07 33.33 -1.31
N MET A 231 2.71 33.40 -0.02
CA MET A 231 2.43 34.64 0.69
C MET A 231 3.64 35.32 1.32
N LYS A 232 4.88 34.91 1.03
CA LYS A 232 6.21 35.33 1.57
C LYS A 232 6.36 36.68 2.34
N ARG A 233 5.55 37.72 2.10
CA ARG A 233 5.56 39.03 2.81
C ARG A 233 4.46 39.21 3.88
N THR A 234 3.49 38.30 4.01
CA THR A 234 2.28 38.46 4.85
C THR A 234 2.03 37.26 5.78
N LEU A 235 3.07 36.46 6.07
CA LEU A 235 2.95 35.29 6.95
C LEU A 235 2.52 35.72 8.35
N THR A 236 1.23 35.59 8.65
CA THR A 236 0.70 35.84 9.98
C THR A 236 1.29 34.83 10.98
N LEU A 237 1.36 35.21 12.26
CA LEU A 237 1.74 34.29 13.34
C LEU A 237 0.85 33.03 13.33
N GLU A 238 -0.40 33.16 12.88
CA GLU A 238 -1.37 32.08 12.78
C GLU A 238 -0.95 31.01 11.75
N PHE A 239 -0.39 31.38 10.59
CA PHE A 239 0.13 30.43 9.61
C PHE A 239 1.30 29.63 10.17
N LYS A 240 2.26 30.31 10.82
CA LYS A 240 3.41 29.65 11.44
C LYS A 240 2.97 28.66 12.52
N ALA A 241 2.02 29.08 13.37
CA ALA A 241 1.46 28.22 14.40
C ALA A 241 0.78 26.98 13.81
N LEU A 242 0.00 27.13 12.72
CA LEU A 242 -0.67 26.00 12.08
C LEU A 242 0.34 25.03 11.43
N ILE A 243 1.35 25.54 10.70
CA ILE A 243 2.40 24.71 10.11
C ILE A 243 3.15 23.93 11.20
N LEU A 244 3.51 24.57 12.30
CA LEU A 244 4.15 23.90 13.44
C LEU A 244 3.24 22.80 14.01
N SER A 245 1.93 23.06 14.13
CA SER A 245 0.97 22.08 14.63
C SER A 245 0.83 20.82 13.76
N PHE A 246 1.11 20.91 12.45
CA PHE A 246 1.01 19.78 11.53
C PHE A 246 2.25 18.89 11.51
N ARG A 247 3.41 19.39 11.94
CA ARG A 247 4.73 18.73 11.79
C ARG A 247 4.74 17.29 12.29
N ASP A 248 4.31 17.06 13.53
CA ASP A 248 4.35 15.73 14.14
C ASP A 248 3.42 14.74 13.44
N LYS A 249 2.30 15.22 12.91
CA LYS A 249 1.31 14.37 12.23
C LYS A 249 1.75 14.07 10.80
N VAL A 250 2.36 15.04 10.11
CA VAL A 250 3.02 14.83 8.82
C VAL A 250 4.13 13.79 8.96
N GLU A 251 4.99 13.90 9.97
CA GLU A 251 6.06 12.93 10.21
C GLU A 251 5.52 11.53 10.51
N ARG A 252 4.51 11.40 11.38
CA ARG A 252 3.86 10.11 11.66
C ARG A 252 3.18 9.51 10.44
N SER A 253 2.51 10.32 9.63
CA SER A 253 1.83 9.88 8.40
C SER A 253 2.85 9.45 7.34
N PHE A 254 3.96 10.18 7.22
CA PHE A 254 5.07 9.81 6.34
C PHE A 254 5.67 8.46 6.73
N ASN A 255 5.98 8.26 8.02
CA ASN A 255 6.52 6.99 8.52
C ASN A 255 5.59 5.81 8.25
N PHE A 256 4.26 6.02 8.37
CA PHE A 256 3.27 5.02 7.95
C PHE A 256 3.41 4.67 6.47
N PHE A 257 3.45 5.68 5.59
CA PHE A 257 3.55 5.45 4.15
C PHE A 257 4.89 4.85 3.72
N GLU A 258 6.00 5.19 4.40
CA GLU A 258 7.27 4.52 4.19
C GLU A 258 7.17 3.02 4.45
N CYS A 259 6.65 2.61 5.61
CA CYS A 259 6.41 1.18 5.90
C CYS A 259 5.47 0.56 4.87
N TYR A 260 4.31 1.20 4.66
CA TYR A 260 3.21 0.69 3.83
C TYR A 260 3.62 0.44 2.38
N LEU A 261 4.37 1.37 1.79
CA LEU A 261 4.76 1.32 0.38
C LEU A 261 6.11 0.63 0.17
N THR A 262 6.97 0.51 1.19
CA THR A 262 8.28 -0.15 1.05
C THR A 262 8.18 -1.65 1.32
N TYR A 263 7.47 -2.06 2.37
CA TYR A 263 7.36 -3.47 2.74
C TYR A 263 6.32 -4.24 1.93
N SER A 264 5.42 -3.54 1.24
CA SER A 264 4.32 -4.18 0.55
C SER A 264 3.84 -3.43 -0.68
N ARG A 265 3.06 -4.14 -1.50
CA ARG A 265 2.48 -3.61 -2.73
C ARG A 265 1.00 -3.96 -2.86
N ALA A 266 0.22 -3.06 -3.42
CA ALA A 266 -1.14 -3.38 -3.84
C ALA A 266 -1.14 -4.44 -4.96
N ARG A 267 -2.20 -5.26 -5.00
CA ARG A 267 -2.42 -6.28 -6.04
C ARG A 267 -2.49 -5.63 -7.42
N ASP A 268 -3.20 -4.51 -7.53
CA ASP A 268 -3.44 -3.78 -8.78
C ASP A 268 -2.53 -2.54 -8.96
N HIS A 269 -1.42 -2.50 -8.22
CA HIS A 269 -0.44 -1.41 -8.12
C HIS A 269 -0.92 -0.21 -7.28
N ASP A 270 0.00 0.36 -6.50
CA ASP A 270 -0.26 1.58 -5.75
C ASP A 270 -0.19 2.79 -6.70
N PRO A 271 -1.13 3.75 -6.67
CA PRO A 271 -1.02 4.90 -7.55
C PRO A 271 0.33 5.60 -7.36
N PRO A 272 1.12 5.81 -8.43
CA PRO A 272 2.53 6.22 -8.32
C PRO A 272 2.68 7.59 -7.63
N TYR A 273 1.68 8.46 -7.77
CA TYR A 273 1.65 9.77 -7.14
C TYR A 273 1.62 9.73 -5.61
N ILE A 274 1.20 8.63 -4.97
CA ILE A 274 1.07 8.59 -3.50
C ILE A 274 2.44 8.78 -2.87
N ARG A 275 3.44 7.99 -3.27
CA ARG A 275 4.79 8.06 -2.72
C ARG A 275 5.40 9.44 -2.94
N GLU A 276 5.29 9.95 -4.16
CA GLU A 276 5.80 11.27 -4.53
C GLU A 276 5.19 12.38 -3.67
N GLN A 277 3.87 12.46 -3.59
CA GLN A 277 3.18 13.50 -2.82
C GLN A 277 3.45 13.42 -1.31
N VAL A 278 3.52 12.21 -0.73
CA VAL A 278 3.83 12.09 0.70
C VAL A 278 5.28 12.45 1.01
N THR A 279 6.23 12.10 0.13
CA THR A 279 7.64 12.48 0.27
C THR A 279 7.80 13.99 0.12
N GLU A 280 7.19 14.60 -0.89
CA GLU A 280 7.23 16.05 -1.11
C GLU A 280 6.67 16.81 0.10
N CYS A 281 5.49 16.42 0.59
CA CYS A 281 4.90 17.01 1.77
C CYS A 281 5.78 16.83 3.02
N PHE A 282 6.36 15.65 3.25
CA PHE A 282 7.26 15.44 4.38
C PHE A 282 8.48 16.36 4.36
N LEU A 283 9.12 16.51 3.19
CA LEU A 283 10.32 17.35 3.05
C LEU A 283 10.04 18.84 3.30
N LYS A 284 8.84 19.33 2.97
CA LYS A 284 8.37 20.68 3.34
C LYS A 284 8.40 20.91 4.86
N TYR A 285 8.04 19.90 5.66
CA TYR A 285 7.93 20.02 7.12
C TYR A 285 9.20 19.63 7.90
N VAL A 286 10.12 18.90 7.28
CA VAL A 286 11.42 18.55 7.88
C VAL A 286 12.41 19.69 7.82
N THR A 287 12.36 20.51 6.77
CA THR A 287 13.30 21.62 6.57
C THR A 287 13.09 22.66 7.69
N PRO A 288 14.13 23.03 8.47
CA PRO A 288 13.96 23.99 9.56
C PRO A 288 13.57 25.37 9.01
N VAL A 289 12.54 26.00 9.61
CA VAL A 289 12.15 27.38 9.29
C VAL A 289 13.27 28.37 9.62
N ASP A 290 14.11 28.04 10.63
CA ASP A 290 15.19 28.90 11.14
C ASP A 290 16.62 28.41 10.79
N GLY A 291 16.76 27.52 9.81
CA GLY A 291 18.07 27.13 9.24
C GLY A 291 19.03 26.30 10.11
N LYS A 292 18.78 26.12 11.41
CA LYS A 292 19.65 25.28 12.27
C LYS A 292 19.39 23.78 12.05
N MET A 293 20.42 23.08 11.57
CA MET A 293 20.38 21.65 11.22
C MET A 293 20.27 20.77 12.46
N GLY A 294 19.39 19.76 12.41
CA GLY A 294 19.24 18.74 13.45
C GLY A 294 20.34 17.68 13.47
N GLY A 295 21.59 18.07 13.19
CA GLY A 295 22.74 17.17 13.05
C GLY A 295 22.51 16.03 12.04
N ASP A 296 23.13 14.89 12.30
CA ASP A 296 23.04 13.70 11.44
C ASP A 296 21.60 13.22 11.21
N ARG A 297 20.73 13.30 12.23
CA ARG A 297 19.31 12.93 12.09
C ARG A 297 18.59 13.86 11.12
N GLY A 298 18.91 15.15 11.13
CA GLY A 298 18.36 16.12 10.19
C GLY A 298 18.73 15.78 8.75
N GLU A 299 19.99 15.42 8.50
CA GLU A 299 20.47 15.03 7.17
C GLU A 299 19.85 13.72 6.70
N LEU A 300 19.69 12.74 7.59
CA LEU A 300 18.98 11.50 7.29
C LEU A 300 17.51 11.75 6.92
N LYS A 301 16.81 12.67 7.61
CA LYS A 301 15.41 13.01 7.29
C LYS A 301 15.28 13.65 5.90
N LYS A 302 16.17 14.58 5.52
CA LYS A 302 16.17 15.20 4.18
C LYS A 302 16.35 14.18 3.06
N ARG A 303 17.06 13.09 3.33
CA ARG A 303 17.31 12.00 2.40
C ARG A 303 16.23 10.92 2.42
N THR A 304 15.23 11.05 3.31
CA THR A 304 14.25 10.03 3.66
C THR A 304 14.91 8.68 3.97
N ALA A 305 15.98 8.74 4.77
CA ALA A 305 16.83 7.61 5.14
C ALA A 305 16.95 7.48 6.67
N ASN A 306 16.09 8.17 7.43
CA ASN A 306 16.06 8.19 8.90
C ASN A 306 15.25 7.05 9.53
N SER A 307 14.85 6.06 8.73
CA SER A 307 14.05 4.92 9.15
C SER A 307 14.53 3.66 8.40
N PHE A 308 14.27 2.48 8.97
CA PHE A 308 14.55 1.21 8.33
C PHE A 308 13.88 1.05 6.94
N PRO A 309 12.56 1.31 6.77
CA PRO A 309 11.95 1.27 5.45
C PRO A 309 12.46 2.38 4.52
N GLY A 310 12.85 3.54 5.04
CA GLY A 310 13.48 4.60 4.25
C GLY A 310 14.80 4.15 3.64
N LEU A 311 15.66 3.50 4.43
CA LEU A 311 16.92 2.92 3.97
C LEU A 311 16.74 1.83 2.91
N LEU A 312 15.78 0.91 3.11
CA LEU A 312 15.46 -0.08 2.08
C LEU A 312 14.96 0.60 0.80
N HIS A 313 14.15 1.64 0.94
CA HIS A 313 13.66 2.40 -0.22
C HIS A 313 14.79 3.14 -0.95
N CYS A 314 15.79 3.65 -0.24
CA CYS A 314 16.98 4.27 -0.84
C CYS A 314 17.68 3.33 -1.84
N LEU A 315 17.71 2.01 -1.59
CA LEU A 315 18.29 1.04 -2.52
C LEU A 315 17.53 0.88 -3.85
N TYR A 316 16.24 1.26 -3.90
CA TYR A 316 15.47 1.31 -5.15
C TYR A 316 15.68 2.60 -5.94
N ARG A 317 16.18 3.66 -5.29
CA ARG A 317 16.55 4.90 -5.97
C ARG A 317 17.86 4.70 -6.70
N LYS A 318 18.09 5.49 -7.76
CA LYS A 318 19.39 5.53 -8.47
C LYS A 318 20.45 6.22 -7.58
N ASN A 319 20.77 5.62 -6.44
CA ASN A 319 21.70 6.19 -5.48
C ASN A 319 23.14 5.98 -5.99
N ARG A 320 23.82 7.08 -6.26
CA ARG A 320 25.27 7.08 -6.52
C ARG A 320 26.00 6.66 -5.23
N LYS A 321 27.07 5.86 -5.36
CA LYS A 321 27.86 5.30 -4.25
C LYS A 321 28.08 6.28 -3.09
N ASN A 322 28.44 7.53 -3.40
CA ASN A 322 28.70 8.60 -2.43
C ASN A 322 27.53 8.88 -1.47
N GLN A 323 26.28 8.82 -1.95
CA GLN A 323 25.11 9.12 -1.11
C GLN A 323 24.90 8.05 -0.04
N LEU A 324 25.16 6.77 -0.35
CA LEU A 324 25.05 5.68 0.63
C LEU A 324 26.22 5.72 1.62
N THR A 325 27.42 6.11 1.17
CA THR A 325 28.56 6.38 2.05
C THR A 325 28.21 7.47 3.08
N GLU A 326 27.65 8.60 2.63
CA GLU A 326 27.19 9.67 3.51
C GLU A 326 26.09 9.21 4.48
N ILE A 327 25.07 8.49 3.98
CA ILE A 327 23.98 7.95 4.83
C ILE A 327 24.54 7.03 5.91
N ARG A 328 25.49 6.15 5.58
CA ARG A 328 26.15 5.27 6.55
C ARG A 328 26.92 6.08 7.58
N ALA A 329 27.67 7.10 7.16
CA ALA A 329 28.41 7.98 8.07
C ALA A 329 27.47 8.75 9.03
N TYR A 330 26.33 9.24 8.55
CA TYR A 330 25.33 9.87 9.43
C TYR A 330 24.74 8.87 10.44
N TRP A 331 24.45 7.63 10.02
CA TRP A 331 24.00 6.61 10.98
C TRP A 331 25.07 6.22 11.99
N GLU A 332 26.34 6.16 11.60
CA GLU A 332 27.45 5.99 12.53
C GLU A 332 27.49 7.11 13.58
N GLY A 333 27.35 8.37 13.14
CA GLY A 333 27.25 9.52 14.05
C GLY A 333 26.06 9.45 15.01
N VAL A 334 24.93 8.89 14.56
CA VAL A 334 23.74 8.66 15.40
C VAL A 334 23.96 7.56 16.44
N VAL A 335 24.69 6.49 16.12
CA VAL A 335 24.90 5.36 17.05
C VAL A 335 26.13 5.49 17.94
N ARG A 336 27.04 6.43 17.64
CA ARG A 336 28.25 6.69 18.43
C ARG A 336 27.97 7.09 19.88
N PRO A 337 26.97 7.95 20.19
CA PRO A 337 26.62 8.27 21.56
C PRO A 337 25.93 7.09 22.27
N ALA A 338 26.10 6.99 23.60
CA ALA A 338 25.57 5.87 24.39
C ALA A 338 24.03 5.79 24.49
N ASN A 339 23.29 6.78 23.97
CA ASN A 339 21.83 6.86 24.02
C ASN A 339 21.13 6.35 22.74
N ALA A 340 21.86 5.71 21.82
CA ALA A 340 21.30 5.15 20.60
C ALA A 340 20.23 4.10 20.91
N THR A 341 19.08 4.20 20.24
CA THR A 341 18.01 3.20 20.37
C THR A 341 18.34 1.95 19.56
N SER A 342 17.68 0.82 19.86
CA SER A 342 17.87 -0.39 19.06
C SER A 342 17.47 -0.21 17.59
N SER A 343 16.42 0.57 17.32
CA SER A 343 16.04 0.98 15.96
C SER A 343 17.17 1.76 15.25
N ASP A 344 17.89 2.64 15.95
CA ASP A 344 19.03 3.36 15.38
C ASP A 344 20.17 2.40 15.01
N VAL A 345 20.46 1.43 15.88
CA VAL A 345 21.47 0.40 15.61
C VAL A 345 21.05 -0.46 14.41
N LEU A 346 19.79 -0.89 14.32
CA LEU A 346 19.29 -1.65 13.17
C LEU A 346 19.40 -0.86 11.86
N CYS A 347 19.12 0.44 11.88
CA CYS A 347 19.30 1.31 10.72
C CYS A 347 20.79 1.44 10.35
N TYR A 348 21.69 1.56 11.33
CA TYR A 348 23.13 1.56 11.07
C TYR A 348 23.61 0.25 10.45
N LEU A 349 23.17 -0.91 10.96
CA LEU A 349 23.51 -2.22 10.36
C LEU A 349 22.98 -2.31 8.93
N LEU A 350 21.71 -1.94 8.69
CA LEU A 350 21.14 -1.91 7.35
C LEU A 350 21.88 -0.96 6.41
N SER A 351 22.39 0.17 6.89
CA SER A 351 23.16 1.12 6.07
C SER A 351 24.48 0.51 5.57
N ASN A 352 25.14 -0.35 6.36
CA ASN A 352 26.32 -1.11 5.94
C ASN A 352 25.98 -2.16 4.88
N ILE A 353 24.88 -2.91 5.07
CA ILE A 353 24.37 -3.85 4.06
C ILE A 353 24.04 -3.10 2.75
N ALA A 354 23.35 -1.97 2.85
CA ALA A 354 22.98 -1.16 1.70
C ALA A 354 24.21 -0.65 0.94
N LEU A 355 25.23 -0.14 1.66
CA LEU A 355 26.49 0.28 1.05
C LEU A 355 27.22 -0.90 0.39
N SER A 356 27.25 -2.07 1.02
CA SER A 356 27.86 -3.28 0.44
C SER A 356 27.21 -3.72 -0.88
N CYS A 357 25.90 -3.51 -1.03
CA CYS A 357 25.18 -3.86 -2.26
C CYS A 357 25.57 -2.98 -3.46
N VAL A 358 26.08 -1.78 -3.23
CA VAL A 358 26.35 -0.77 -4.28
C VAL A 358 27.84 -0.47 -4.42
N HIS A 359 28.60 -0.58 -3.33
CA HIS A 359 30.03 -0.37 -3.27
C HIS A 359 30.72 -1.43 -2.38
N PRO A 360 30.79 -2.71 -2.80
CA PRO A 360 31.33 -3.80 -1.98
C PRO A 360 32.77 -3.58 -1.48
N ALA A 361 33.57 -2.83 -2.23
CA ALA A 361 34.98 -2.54 -1.90
C ALA A 361 35.17 -1.26 -1.06
N SER A 362 34.09 -0.66 -0.53
CA SER A 362 34.19 0.53 0.30
C SER A 362 34.90 0.22 1.62
N PRO A 363 35.94 0.98 2.00
CA PRO A 363 36.62 0.80 3.28
C PRO A 363 35.75 1.20 4.48
N ASP A 364 34.64 1.91 4.24
CA ASP A 364 33.72 2.37 5.28
C ASP A 364 32.74 1.27 5.74
N ILE A 365 32.69 0.14 5.03
CA ILE A 365 31.79 -0.97 5.41
C ILE A 365 32.31 -1.63 6.68
N LEU A 366 31.42 -1.78 7.67
CA LEU A 366 31.72 -2.49 8.91
C LEU A 366 32.12 -3.95 8.61
N PRO A 367 33.20 -4.48 9.20
CA PRO A 367 33.54 -5.89 9.07
C PRO A 367 32.35 -6.79 9.41
N PHE A 368 32.16 -7.88 8.65
CA PHE A 368 30.98 -8.72 8.79
C PHE A 368 30.86 -9.32 10.20
N THR A 369 31.98 -9.71 10.81
CA THR A 369 32.06 -10.22 12.18
C THR A 369 31.60 -9.20 13.24
N GLU A 370 31.94 -7.92 13.06
CA GLU A 370 31.51 -6.85 13.97
C GLU A 370 30.02 -6.52 13.78
N LEU A 371 29.55 -6.56 12.54
CA LEU A 371 28.13 -6.41 12.20
C LEU A 371 27.29 -7.53 12.83
N THR A 372 27.68 -8.79 12.69
CA THR A 372 26.95 -9.93 13.27
C THR A 372 27.06 -9.96 14.80
N SER A 373 28.21 -9.61 15.38
CA SER A 373 28.37 -9.47 16.83
C SER A 373 27.45 -8.40 17.41
N THR A 374 27.34 -7.25 16.74
CA THR A 374 26.41 -6.18 17.15
C THR A 374 24.96 -6.61 17.08
N LEU A 375 24.57 -7.34 16.02
CA LEU A 375 23.25 -7.94 15.92
C LEU A 375 22.99 -8.99 17.01
N GLY A 376 23.96 -9.86 17.29
CA GLY A 376 23.87 -10.87 18.35
C GLY A 376 23.63 -10.24 19.73
N ARG A 377 24.36 -9.15 20.04
CA ARG A 377 24.12 -8.37 21.28
C ARG A 377 22.71 -7.79 21.34
N LEU A 378 22.12 -7.36 20.23
CA LEU A 378 20.73 -6.89 20.19
C LEU A 378 19.73 -8.03 20.44
N LEU A 379 19.94 -9.19 19.80
CA LEU A 379 19.08 -10.37 19.99
C LEU A 379 19.09 -10.84 21.45
N MET A 380 20.26 -10.88 22.09
CA MET A 380 20.39 -11.25 23.50
C MET A 380 19.73 -10.25 24.45
N LYS A 381 19.83 -8.95 24.16
CA LYS A 381 19.19 -7.90 24.98
C LYS A 381 17.68 -7.83 24.80
N GLN A 382 17.16 -8.26 23.65
CA GLN A 382 15.75 -8.12 23.29
C GLN A 382 15.07 -9.47 23.02
N VAL A 383 15.16 -10.40 23.98
CA VAL A 383 14.49 -11.73 23.91
C VAL A 383 12.97 -11.62 23.67
N HIS A 384 12.37 -10.45 23.94
CA HIS A 384 10.97 -10.13 23.67
C HIS A 384 10.76 -8.92 22.76
N SER A 385 11.71 -8.67 21.84
CA SER A 385 11.59 -7.58 20.89
C SER A 385 10.27 -7.67 20.11
N ARG A 386 9.61 -6.53 19.96
CA ARG A 386 8.45 -6.35 19.08
C ARG A 386 8.85 -5.72 17.74
N GLU A 387 10.14 -5.68 17.40
CA GLU A 387 10.68 -5.09 16.18
C GLU A 387 10.89 -6.18 15.11
N PRO A 388 10.03 -6.29 14.09
CA PRO A 388 10.22 -7.26 13.00
C PRO A 388 11.56 -7.07 12.27
N GLU A 389 12.04 -5.83 12.18
CA GLU A 389 13.31 -5.47 11.55
C GLU A 389 14.52 -6.20 12.15
N LEU A 390 14.51 -6.45 13.48
CA LEU A 390 15.57 -7.19 14.16
C LEU A 390 15.65 -8.63 13.64
N TYR A 391 14.52 -9.35 13.66
CA TYR A 391 14.45 -10.73 13.20
C TYR A 391 14.64 -10.85 11.69
N PHE A 392 14.21 -9.85 10.93
CA PHE A 392 14.47 -9.75 9.49
C PHE A 392 15.98 -9.66 9.22
N LEU A 393 16.71 -8.75 9.87
CA LEU A 393 18.17 -8.68 9.72
C LEU A 393 18.87 -9.95 10.19
N ALA A 394 18.42 -10.54 11.30
CA ALA A 394 18.95 -11.80 11.79
C ALA A 394 18.84 -12.92 10.74
N LEU A 395 17.67 -13.06 10.11
CA LEU A 395 17.47 -14.05 9.05
C LEU A 395 18.27 -13.73 7.79
N VAL A 396 18.43 -12.47 7.41
CA VAL A 396 19.22 -12.07 6.23
C VAL A 396 20.72 -12.34 6.44
N LEU A 397 21.23 -12.05 7.64
CA LEU A 397 22.67 -12.08 7.93
C LEU A 397 23.17 -13.43 8.45
N LEU A 398 22.35 -14.14 9.22
CA LEU A 398 22.71 -15.41 9.87
C LEU A 398 22.21 -16.63 9.10
N TRP A 399 21.64 -16.45 7.90
CA TRP A 399 21.25 -17.58 7.04
C TRP A 399 22.48 -18.47 6.76
N PRO A 400 22.37 -19.80 6.65
CA PRO A 400 23.54 -20.66 6.47
C PRO A 400 24.19 -20.48 5.10
N ASP A 401 25.50 -20.63 5.03
CA ASP A 401 26.24 -20.69 3.76
C ASP A 401 26.36 -22.15 3.28
N LYS A 402 26.61 -22.36 1.98
CA LYS A 402 26.80 -23.73 1.42
C LYS A 402 27.92 -24.50 2.14
N SER A 403 28.92 -23.80 2.71
CA SER A 403 30.04 -24.39 3.45
C SER A 403 29.63 -25.03 4.78
N ASP A 404 28.50 -24.63 5.36
CA ASP A 404 27.98 -25.15 6.64
C ASP A 404 27.43 -26.58 6.52
N SER A 405 27.45 -27.14 5.31
CA SER A 405 26.97 -28.50 4.99
C SER A 405 27.98 -29.61 5.32
N ARG A 406 29.19 -29.29 5.80
CA ARG A 406 30.19 -30.32 6.12
C ARG A 406 29.81 -31.01 7.43
N PRO A 407 29.58 -32.33 7.46
CA PRO A 407 29.39 -33.03 8.71
C PRO A 407 30.68 -32.92 9.51
N SER A 408 30.57 -32.46 10.76
CA SER A 408 31.63 -32.56 11.76
C SER A 408 31.95 -34.03 11.99
N GLN A 409 32.84 -34.60 11.18
CA GLN A 409 33.54 -35.83 11.52
C GLN A 409 34.64 -35.47 12.51
N ASP A 410 34.24 -35.17 13.74
CA ASP A 410 35.06 -35.40 14.92
C ASP A 410 34.24 -35.03 16.16
N GLY A 411 34.07 -36.01 17.05
CA GLY A 411 33.57 -35.81 18.41
C GLY A 411 34.58 -35.07 19.30
N GLY A 412 35.35 -34.14 18.74
CA GLY A 412 36.40 -33.39 19.40
C GLY A 412 35.95 -31.96 19.68
N LYS A 413 36.08 -31.54 20.95
CA LYS A 413 36.00 -30.14 21.39
C LYS A 413 36.96 -29.28 20.57
N GLY A 414 36.49 -28.71 19.47
CA GLY A 414 37.20 -27.73 18.66
C GLY A 414 36.76 -26.32 19.04
N ASN A 415 37.68 -25.54 19.62
CA ASN A 415 37.53 -24.11 19.86
C ASN A 415 37.31 -23.35 18.55
N HIS A 416 36.06 -23.10 18.19
CA HIS A 416 35.67 -21.93 17.41
C HIS A 416 34.80 -21.08 18.33
N SER A 417 35.20 -19.81 18.45
CA SER A 417 34.61 -18.77 19.30
C SER A 417 33.09 -18.90 19.47
N GLY A 418 32.65 -19.05 20.73
CA GLY A 418 31.25 -18.90 21.15
C GLY A 418 30.64 -17.59 20.64
N ASP A 419 29.33 -17.43 20.51
CA ASP A 419 28.28 -17.78 21.47
C ASP A 419 26.94 -17.48 20.75
N ALA A 420 25.90 -18.29 20.98
CA ALA A 420 24.54 -18.23 20.39
C ALA A 420 24.37 -18.48 18.87
N THR A 421 24.41 -19.75 18.43
CA THR A 421 23.72 -20.16 17.19
C THR A 421 22.22 -20.02 17.41
N HIS A 422 21.64 -18.93 16.88
CA HIS A 422 20.21 -18.69 16.99
C HIS A 422 19.46 -19.69 16.10
N ASP A 423 18.54 -20.47 16.68
CA ASP A 423 17.69 -21.38 15.90
C ASP A 423 16.89 -20.57 14.86
N LEU A 424 17.21 -20.79 13.58
CA LEU A 424 16.58 -20.07 12.47
C LEU A 424 15.07 -20.26 12.45
N ASN A 425 14.55 -21.42 12.85
CA ASN A 425 13.11 -21.64 12.93
C ASN A 425 12.46 -20.82 14.05
N VAL A 426 13.18 -20.56 15.16
CA VAL A 426 12.72 -19.62 16.18
C VAL A 426 12.68 -18.20 15.61
N LEU A 427 13.71 -17.77 14.87
CA LEU A 427 13.73 -16.45 14.24
C LEU A 427 12.61 -16.29 13.20
N VAL A 428 12.33 -17.31 12.38
CA VAL A 428 11.20 -17.32 11.43
C VAL A 428 9.87 -17.13 12.16
N ARG A 429 9.63 -17.87 13.24
CA ARG A 429 8.39 -17.73 14.04
C ARG A 429 8.30 -16.35 14.70
N GLN A 430 9.38 -15.82 15.23
CA GLN A 430 9.37 -14.48 15.86
C GLN A 430 9.16 -13.36 14.84
N LEU A 431 9.76 -13.46 13.65
CA LEU A 431 9.51 -12.51 12.56
C LEU A 431 8.03 -12.54 12.15
N GLY A 432 7.47 -13.74 11.92
CA GLY A 432 6.05 -13.89 11.58
C GLY A 432 5.12 -13.29 12.65
N LYS A 433 5.37 -13.61 13.93
CA LYS A 433 4.59 -13.10 15.06
C LYS A 433 4.67 -11.57 15.20
N THR A 434 5.87 -11.01 15.15
CA THR A 434 6.05 -9.55 15.29
C THR A 434 5.53 -8.79 14.08
N TYR A 435 5.65 -9.36 12.88
CA TYR A 435 5.00 -8.84 11.68
C TYR A 435 3.47 -8.80 11.85
N GLU A 436 2.87 -9.88 12.35
CA GLU A 436 1.42 -9.94 12.59
C GLU A 436 0.96 -8.86 13.57
N GLN A 437 1.71 -8.66 14.65
CA GLN A 437 1.41 -7.65 15.66
C GLN A 437 1.57 -6.21 15.15
N ARG A 438 2.60 -5.95 14.33
CA ARG A 438 2.98 -4.58 13.95
C ARG A 438 2.39 -4.12 12.62
N TYR A 439 2.30 -5.01 11.63
CA TYR A 439 2.04 -4.64 10.24
C TYR A 439 0.77 -5.25 9.66
N GLN A 440 0.34 -6.45 10.11
CA GLN A 440 -0.77 -7.16 9.47
C GLN A 440 -2.08 -6.37 9.44
N LYS A 441 -2.38 -5.59 10.48
CA LYS A 441 -3.57 -4.73 10.53
C LYS A 441 -3.65 -3.76 9.34
N HIS A 442 -2.53 -3.13 9.01
CA HIS A 442 -2.46 -2.11 7.97
C HIS A 442 -2.16 -2.69 6.58
N LEU A 443 -1.39 -3.77 6.50
CA LEU A 443 -1.00 -4.36 5.23
C LEU A 443 -2.04 -5.34 4.67
N ARG A 444 -2.88 -5.97 5.51
CA ARG A 444 -4.00 -6.85 5.13
C ARG A 444 -3.71 -7.78 3.95
N SER A 445 -4.38 -7.58 2.81
CA SER A 445 -4.26 -8.41 1.59
C SER A 445 -3.13 -7.99 0.63
N ARG A 446 -2.31 -7.01 1.02
CA ARG A 446 -1.19 -6.54 0.20
C ARG A 446 -0.14 -7.63 0.08
N TYR A 447 0.53 -7.63 -1.07
CA TYR A 447 1.65 -8.53 -1.31
C TYR A 447 2.88 -8.00 -0.56
N ILE A 448 3.51 -8.83 0.27
CA ILE A 448 4.68 -8.46 1.06
C ILE A 448 5.94 -8.69 0.24
N LEU A 449 6.77 -7.65 0.09
CA LEU A 449 7.91 -7.67 -0.80
C LEU A 449 9.10 -8.39 -0.16
N SER A 450 9.72 -9.31 -0.91
CA SER A 450 11.07 -9.78 -0.60
C SER A 450 12.09 -8.73 -1.07
N HIS A 451 12.94 -8.28 -0.15
CA HIS A 451 13.92 -7.21 -0.36
C HIS A 451 15.31 -7.74 -0.72
N PHE A 452 15.71 -8.87 -0.14
CA PHE A 452 17.00 -9.51 -0.41
C PHE A 452 16.79 -10.92 -0.94
N PHE A 453 17.69 -11.35 -1.82
CA PHE A 453 17.79 -12.69 -2.40
C PHE A 453 19.21 -13.22 -2.22
N LEU A 454 19.38 -14.53 -2.33
CA LEU A 454 20.69 -15.16 -2.24
C LEU A 454 21.35 -15.37 -3.61
N LYS A 455 22.67 -15.17 -3.63
CA LYS A 455 23.58 -15.65 -4.68
C LYS A 455 24.74 -16.42 -4.08
N GLU A 456 25.58 -16.99 -4.93
CA GLU A 456 26.84 -17.59 -4.47
C GLU A 456 27.78 -16.53 -3.89
N GLY A 457 28.38 -16.87 -2.76
CA GLY A 457 29.25 -15.99 -1.98
C GLY A 457 29.13 -16.30 -0.49
N THR A 458 29.88 -15.54 0.31
CA THR A 458 29.83 -15.55 1.78
C THR A 458 29.56 -14.15 2.29
N GLU A 459 29.15 -14.03 3.55
CA GLU A 459 29.01 -12.72 4.23
C GLU A 459 28.13 -11.73 3.45
N TYR A 460 28.59 -10.49 3.21
CA TYR A 460 27.87 -9.50 2.39
C TYR A 460 27.73 -9.93 0.93
N SER A 461 28.73 -10.63 0.39
CA SER A 461 28.81 -10.92 -1.04
C SER A 461 27.70 -11.85 -1.51
N ARG A 462 27.04 -12.61 -0.63
CA ARG A 462 25.91 -13.49 -0.96
C ARG A 462 24.58 -12.77 -1.13
N LEU A 463 24.47 -11.51 -0.72
CA LEU A 463 23.21 -10.77 -0.71
C LEU A 463 22.98 -10.01 -2.01
N VAL A 464 21.77 -10.14 -2.55
CA VAL A 464 21.30 -9.37 -3.71
C VAL A 464 20.03 -8.63 -3.33
N HIS A 465 20.09 -7.30 -3.28
CA HIS A 465 18.88 -6.50 -3.11
C HIS A 465 17.98 -6.56 -4.36
N ARG A 466 16.65 -6.54 -4.18
CA ARG A 466 15.65 -6.62 -5.26
C ARG A 466 15.88 -5.59 -6.38
N SER A 467 16.35 -4.39 -6.07
CA SER A 467 16.63 -3.37 -7.09
C SER A 467 17.71 -3.79 -8.09
N MET A 468 18.62 -4.70 -7.72
CA MET A 468 19.58 -5.29 -8.64
C MET A 468 18.90 -6.29 -9.59
N VAL A 469 17.94 -7.06 -9.08
CA VAL A 469 17.09 -7.93 -9.91
C VAL A 469 16.29 -7.09 -10.90
N ASP A 470 15.66 -6.00 -10.44
CA ASP A 470 14.93 -5.06 -11.31
C ASP A 470 15.85 -4.43 -12.38
N LEU A 471 17.11 -4.13 -12.03
CA LEU A 471 18.11 -3.63 -12.95
C LEU A 471 18.46 -4.67 -14.04
N TRP A 472 18.65 -5.94 -13.68
CA TRP A 472 18.91 -7.01 -14.64
C TRP A 472 17.77 -7.22 -15.63
N LEU A 473 16.52 -7.17 -15.15
CA LEU A 473 15.33 -7.23 -16.01
C LEU A 473 15.35 -6.07 -17.01
N SER A 474 15.60 -4.84 -16.54
CA SER A 474 15.62 -3.65 -17.39
C SER A 474 16.75 -3.60 -18.42
N LYS A 475 17.88 -4.30 -18.18
CA LYS A 475 19.01 -4.39 -19.11
C LYS A 475 18.73 -5.40 -20.22
N SER A 476 18.14 -6.53 -19.87
CA SER A 476 17.78 -7.60 -20.82
C SER A 476 16.79 -7.07 -21.88
N ASP A 477 15.84 -6.22 -21.49
CA ASP A 477 14.86 -5.64 -22.41
C ASP A 477 15.48 -4.68 -23.46
N ARG A 478 16.58 -4.00 -23.12
CA ARG A 478 17.25 -3.04 -24.03
C ARG A 478 18.00 -3.73 -25.17
N ASP A 479 18.48 -4.94 -24.93
CA ASP A 479 19.14 -5.74 -25.96
C ASP A 479 18.11 -6.34 -26.94
N GLU A 480 16.83 -6.46 -26.54
CA GLU A 480 15.74 -6.95 -27.40
C GLU A 480 14.93 -5.83 -28.09
N THR A 481 14.91 -4.60 -27.54
CA THR A 481 14.13 -3.47 -28.08
C THR A 481 14.99 -2.23 -28.38
N GLN A 482 15.74 -2.27 -29.48
CA GLN A 482 16.21 -1.04 -30.12
C GLN A 482 15.01 -0.30 -30.74
N GLY A 483 14.38 0.59 -29.98
CA GLY A 483 13.45 1.59 -30.53
C GLY A 483 12.18 1.85 -29.74
N SER A 484 12.25 2.47 -28.57
CA SER A 484 11.30 3.54 -28.17
C SER A 484 11.65 4.08 -26.78
N GLY A 485 12.11 5.34 -26.74
CA GLY A 485 12.44 6.03 -25.51
C GLY A 485 11.18 6.45 -24.74
N LYS A 486 10.73 5.66 -23.76
CA LYS A 486 9.84 6.13 -22.68
C LYS A 486 10.16 5.45 -21.35
N THR A 487 10.74 6.20 -20.41
CA THR A 487 11.18 5.75 -19.07
C THR A 487 10.04 5.34 -18.13
N ALA A 488 8.83 5.87 -18.32
CA ALA A 488 7.66 5.53 -17.49
C ALA A 488 7.09 4.11 -17.77
N GLY A 489 7.36 3.53 -18.95
CA GLY A 489 6.92 2.17 -19.30
C GLY A 489 7.72 1.04 -18.61
N HIS A 490 8.94 1.33 -18.15
CA HIS A 490 9.88 0.32 -17.68
C HIS A 490 9.52 -0.24 -16.29
N GLN A 491 9.06 0.61 -15.36
CA GLN A 491 8.62 0.13 -14.03
C GLN A 491 7.36 -0.74 -14.11
N ASN A 492 6.44 -0.41 -15.01
CA ASN A 492 5.24 -1.21 -15.25
C ASN A 492 5.59 -2.57 -15.87
N HIS A 493 6.64 -2.64 -16.69
CA HIS A 493 7.09 -3.87 -17.32
C HIS A 493 7.78 -4.83 -16.32
N THR A 494 8.75 -4.35 -15.52
CA THR A 494 9.38 -5.18 -14.48
C THR A 494 8.34 -5.70 -13.49
N LEU A 495 7.39 -4.86 -13.09
CA LEU A 495 6.26 -5.23 -12.26
C LEU A 495 5.43 -6.39 -12.85
N HIS A 496 5.14 -6.31 -14.15
CA HIS A 496 4.42 -7.35 -14.86
C HIS A 496 5.22 -8.67 -14.87
N GLN A 497 6.54 -8.61 -15.08
CA GLN A 497 7.43 -9.78 -15.03
C GLN A 497 7.45 -10.45 -13.64
N TRP A 498 7.42 -9.67 -12.55
CA TRP A 498 7.25 -10.23 -11.21
C TRP A 498 5.89 -10.90 -11.02
N ARG A 499 4.80 -10.28 -11.51
CA ARG A 499 3.43 -10.79 -11.35
C ARG A 499 3.19 -12.09 -12.10
N ASN A 500 3.67 -12.19 -13.33
CA ASN A 500 3.48 -13.37 -14.18
C ASN A 500 4.61 -14.40 -14.04
N GLN A 501 5.48 -14.24 -13.03
CA GLN A 501 6.62 -15.12 -12.75
C GLN A 501 7.65 -15.20 -13.89
N ALA A 502 7.61 -14.28 -14.87
CA ALA A 502 8.59 -14.25 -15.97
C ALA A 502 10.00 -13.86 -15.49
N VAL A 503 10.12 -13.17 -14.35
CA VAL A 503 11.41 -12.83 -13.71
C VAL A 503 12.32 -14.05 -13.57
N TRP A 504 11.77 -15.24 -13.26
CA TRP A 504 12.56 -16.47 -13.07
C TRP A 504 13.01 -17.12 -14.37
N ARG A 505 12.47 -16.69 -15.52
CA ARG A 505 12.94 -17.12 -16.86
C ARG A 505 14.08 -16.27 -17.39
N ASN A 506 14.29 -15.08 -16.82
CA ASN A 506 15.34 -14.15 -17.27
C ASN A 506 16.75 -14.75 -17.06
N LYS A 507 17.60 -14.65 -18.10
CA LYS A 507 18.94 -15.24 -18.11
C LYS A 507 19.87 -14.64 -17.05
N GLU A 508 19.83 -13.32 -16.86
CA GLU A 508 20.64 -12.63 -15.86
C GLU A 508 20.24 -13.02 -14.44
N VAL A 509 18.93 -13.14 -14.18
CA VAL A 509 18.42 -13.63 -12.89
C VAL A 509 18.91 -15.05 -12.62
N LYS A 510 18.78 -15.96 -13.60
CA LYS A 510 19.26 -17.34 -13.48
C LYS A 510 20.77 -17.44 -13.29
N ARG A 511 21.53 -16.55 -13.93
CA ARG A 511 22.99 -16.50 -13.86
C ARG A 511 23.50 -16.06 -12.49
N HIS A 512 22.84 -15.10 -11.87
CA HIS A 512 23.32 -14.46 -10.65
C HIS A 512 22.67 -14.99 -9.37
N LEU A 513 21.40 -15.41 -9.38
CA LEU A 513 20.74 -15.90 -8.17
C LEU A 513 20.98 -17.40 -7.95
N LEU A 514 21.11 -17.77 -6.68
CA LEU A 514 21.31 -19.15 -6.27
C LEU A 514 19.96 -19.83 -6.00
N ARG A 515 19.77 -21.03 -6.57
CA ARG A 515 18.71 -21.94 -6.13
C ARG A 515 19.17 -22.71 -4.89
N VAL A 516 18.28 -22.78 -3.91
CA VAL A 516 18.47 -23.49 -2.66
C VAL A 516 17.76 -24.84 -2.75
N GLN A 517 18.41 -25.89 -2.25
CA GLN A 517 17.77 -27.19 -2.11
C GLN A 517 16.77 -27.15 -0.97
N GLY A 518 15.63 -27.78 -1.15
CA GLY A 518 14.62 -27.89 -0.12
C GLY A 518 13.81 -29.17 -0.19
N VAL A 519 12.83 -29.24 0.69
CA VAL A 519 11.89 -30.35 0.78
C VAL A 519 10.50 -29.84 1.10
N VAL A 520 9.50 -30.48 0.52
CA VAL A 520 8.10 -30.31 0.89
C VAL A 520 7.69 -31.48 1.79
N LYS A 521 7.12 -31.17 2.95
CA LYS A 521 6.55 -32.14 3.89
C LYS A 521 5.22 -31.60 4.39
N GLY A 522 4.13 -32.34 4.21
CA GLY A 522 2.83 -31.92 4.72
C GLY A 522 2.34 -30.56 4.18
N ARG A 523 2.68 -30.24 2.92
CA ARG A 523 2.44 -28.93 2.26
C ARG A 523 3.23 -27.73 2.82
N GLU A 524 4.16 -27.95 3.74
CA GLU A 524 5.12 -26.95 4.17
C GLU A 524 6.43 -27.09 3.38
N VAL A 525 7.11 -25.97 3.14
CA VAL A 525 8.36 -25.93 2.38
C VAL A 525 9.50 -25.62 3.34
N PHE A 526 10.59 -26.39 3.24
CA PHE A 526 11.78 -26.20 4.05
C PHE A 526 12.99 -26.01 3.15
N ALA A 527 13.84 -25.04 3.47
CA ALA A 527 15.19 -24.95 2.92
C ALA A 527 16.11 -25.92 3.66
N ARG A 528 16.93 -26.68 2.94
CA ARG A 528 17.77 -27.74 3.51
C ARG A 528 19.26 -27.38 3.39
N TYR A 529 19.97 -27.44 4.52
CA TYR A 529 21.41 -27.24 4.64
C TYR A 529 22.00 -28.35 5.51
N GLY A 530 22.55 -29.40 4.89
CA GLY A 530 22.94 -30.61 5.61
C GLY A 530 21.74 -31.25 6.32
N GLN A 531 21.81 -31.37 7.65
CA GLN A 531 20.71 -31.87 8.49
C GLN A 531 19.72 -30.77 8.91
N LEU A 532 20.05 -29.50 8.70
CA LEU A 532 19.20 -28.38 9.08
C LEU A 532 18.09 -28.17 8.04
N GLU A 533 16.85 -28.13 8.51
CA GLU A 533 15.67 -27.77 7.72
C GLU A 533 15.03 -26.51 8.32
N VAL A 534 14.92 -25.45 7.52
CA VAL A 534 14.38 -24.15 7.94
C VAL A 534 13.09 -23.86 7.19
N LEU A 535 12.01 -23.55 7.91
CA LEU A 535 10.71 -23.22 7.33
C LEU A 535 10.80 -22.00 6.40
N VAL A 536 10.24 -22.11 5.20
CA VAL A 536 10.09 -21.03 4.24
C VAL A 536 8.68 -21.01 3.65
N HIS A 537 8.17 -19.81 3.34
CA HIS A 537 6.82 -19.69 2.77
C HIS A 537 6.86 -19.71 1.25
N PRO A 538 6.00 -20.48 0.56
CA PRO A 538 5.92 -20.40 -0.89
C PRO A 538 5.36 -19.04 -1.34
N ASP A 539 5.98 -18.38 -2.32
CA ASP A 539 5.45 -17.15 -2.94
C ASP A 539 4.05 -17.39 -3.54
N ILE A 540 3.89 -18.56 -4.17
CA ILE A 540 2.62 -19.05 -4.72
C ILE A 540 2.32 -20.41 -4.08
N ALA A 541 1.33 -20.44 -3.17
CA ALA A 541 0.93 -21.67 -2.47
C ALA A 541 0.58 -22.83 -3.43
N ALA A 542 0.01 -22.54 -4.59
CA ALA A 542 -0.34 -23.55 -5.60
C ALA A 542 0.86 -24.25 -6.25
N GLN A 543 2.10 -23.74 -6.08
CA GLN A 543 3.31 -24.43 -6.56
C GLN A 543 3.71 -25.61 -5.66
N VAL A 544 3.16 -25.70 -4.45
CA VAL A 544 3.38 -26.82 -3.52
C VAL A 544 2.35 -27.92 -3.82
N ARG A 545 2.76 -28.93 -4.58
CA ARG A 545 1.86 -29.94 -5.18
C ARG A 545 1.84 -31.26 -4.41
N SER A 546 3.01 -31.72 -3.98
CA SER A 546 3.21 -32.99 -3.28
C SER A 546 4.43 -32.89 -2.36
N ASP A 547 4.58 -33.87 -1.48
CA ASP A 547 5.82 -34.04 -0.72
C ASP A 547 6.95 -34.45 -1.68
N GLY A 548 8.19 -34.06 -1.35
CA GLY A 548 9.35 -34.37 -2.19
C GLY A 548 10.45 -33.32 -2.14
N SER A 549 11.58 -33.62 -2.78
CA SER A 549 12.70 -32.69 -2.91
C SER A 549 12.40 -31.61 -3.94
N VAL A 550 12.78 -30.37 -3.63
CA VAL A 550 12.52 -29.20 -4.47
C VAL A 550 13.74 -28.28 -4.55
N TRP A 551 13.74 -27.39 -5.55
CA TRP A 551 14.69 -26.31 -5.75
C TRP A 551 13.96 -25.00 -6.00
N PHE A 552 14.37 -23.93 -5.31
CA PHE A 552 13.73 -22.62 -5.41
C PHE A 552 14.73 -21.49 -5.19
N TYR A 553 14.40 -20.29 -5.65
CA TYR A 553 15.13 -19.08 -5.24
C TYR A 553 14.64 -18.64 -3.86
N LEU A 554 15.57 -18.30 -2.96
CA LEU A 554 15.22 -17.80 -1.63
C LEU A 554 15.26 -16.28 -1.59
N GLY A 555 14.16 -15.68 -1.12
CA GLY A 555 14.09 -14.25 -0.79
C GLY A 555 13.67 -14.00 0.66
N PHE A 556 13.92 -12.80 1.16
CA PHE A 556 13.59 -12.39 2.53
C PHE A 556 12.64 -11.21 2.52
N SER A 557 11.48 -11.40 3.14
CA SER A 557 10.44 -10.37 3.31
C SER A 557 10.26 -10.00 4.78
N MET A 558 9.59 -8.89 5.06
CA MET A 558 9.23 -8.51 6.44
C MET A 558 8.27 -9.50 7.14
N ARG A 559 7.76 -10.51 6.44
CA ARG A 559 6.93 -11.59 7.01
C ARG A 559 7.70 -12.90 7.22
N GLY A 560 8.88 -13.04 6.63
CA GLY A 560 9.63 -14.29 6.65
C GLY A 560 10.39 -14.58 5.35
N PRO A 561 11.19 -15.66 5.34
CA PRO A 561 11.82 -16.19 4.15
C PRO A 561 10.78 -16.77 3.19
N VAL A 562 11.01 -16.59 1.89
CA VAL A 562 10.07 -16.90 0.80
C VAL A 562 10.75 -17.75 -0.27
N ALA A 563 10.12 -18.86 -0.64
CA ALA A 563 10.53 -19.73 -1.73
C ALA A 563 9.83 -19.33 -3.04
N PHE A 564 10.63 -18.98 -4.05
CA PHE A 564 10.18 -18.55 -5.37
C PHE A 564 10.53 -19.59 -6.45
N ASP A 565 9.65 -19.71 -7.45
CA ASP A 565 9.83 -20.64 -8.58
C ASP A 565 10.10 -22.08 -8.09
N ILE A 566 9.18 -22.67 -7.31
CA ILE A 566 9.42 -24.00 -6.74
C ILE A 566 9.42 -25.06 -7.85
N GLN A 567 10.55 -25.74 -8.03
CA GLN A 567 10.73 -26.82 -8.99
C GLN A 567 10.97 -28.14 -8.25
N TYR A 568 10.23 -29.19 -8.63
CA TYR A 568 10.41 -30.51 -8.05
C TYR A 568 11.60 -31.20 -8.71
N SER A 569 12.41 -31.88 -7.89
CA SER A 569 13.40 -32.81 -8.42
C SER A 569 12.67 -33.92 -9.18
N SER A 570 13.10 -34.16 -10.42
CA SER A 570 12.69 -35.29 -11.25
C SER A 570 13.16 -36.61 -10.67
#